data_AF-K6DK90-F1
#
_entry.id   AF-K6DK90-F1
#
_cell.length_a   1.000
_cell.length_b   1.000
_cell.length_c   1.000
_cell.angle_alpha   90.00
_cell.angle_beta   90.00
_cell.angle_gamma   90.00
#
_symmetry.space_group_name_H-M   'P 1'
#
loop_
_entity.id
_entity.type
_entity.pdbx_description
1 polymer ?
#
loop_
_entity_poly.entity_id
_entity_poly.type
_entity_poly.pdbx_seq_one_letter_code
_entity_poly.pdbx_strand_id
1 'polypeptide(L)'
;MKKIKIPKVFGAALISVAIAASIPTMASAHCDTMDGPVIHDAQKALETNNIDYILKWVSEEDEKEVKDAFDLVMKVRSTGPESQDLADQYFFQNLVRIHRAGEGAPYTGVQPEGTPVDEAVMAADKSIEAGNLDAFEGLIEEERMPGLEERFARVLETKDFDVNDVEAGRDYVEAYVQFTHYAEGEEHGEGHGTESGAAHVEGETAGHDVAAEADHGDENYKSIASLPIIPWSLAGVFFITTVIFGGAHFRKVHK
;
A
#
# COMPACT_ATOMS: atom_id res chain seq x y z
N MET A 1 22.65 -25.42 -30.99
CA MET A 1 21.81 -24.82 -29.92
C MET A 1 20.37 -25.33 -30.07
N LYS A 2 19.88 -26.16 -29.14
CA LYS A 2 18.50 -26.68 -29.18
C LYS A 2 17.55 -25.56 -28.73
N LYS A 3 16.61 -25.16 -29.60
CA LYS A 3 15.55 -24.20 -29.26
C LYS A 3 14.61 -24.86 -28.26
N ILE A 4 14.61 -24.38 -27.02
CA ILE A 4 13.65 -24.79 -25.99
C ILE A 4 12.28 -24.29 -26.42
N LYS A 5 11.35 -25.19 -26.73
CA LYS A 5 9.96 -24.85 -27.03
C LYS A 5 9.22 -24.75 -25.70
N ILE A 6 8.97 -23.52 -25.24
CA ILE A 6 8.14 -23.27 -24.06
C ILE A 6 6.69 -23.67 -24.42
N PRO A 7 6.09 -24.66 -23.75
CA PRO A 7 4.72 -25.05 -24.02
C PRO A 7 3.77 -23.91 -23.67
N LYS A 8 2.75 -23.64 -24.50
CA LYS A 8 1.76 -22.57 -24.29
C LYS A 8 1.06 -22.62 -22.91
N VAL A 9 1.07 -23.79 -22.27
CA VAL A 9 0.53 -24.05 -20.93
C VAL A 9 1.34 -23.33 -19.82
N PHE A 10 2.65 -23.16 -20.01
CA PHE A 10 3.51 -22.43 -19.06
C PHE A 10 3.29 -20.92 -19.10
N GLY A 11 2.96 -20.36 -20.28
CA GLY A 11 2.65 -18.93 -20.40
C GLY A 11 1.33 -18.56 -19.71
N ALA A 12 0.31 -19.43 -19.80
CA ALA A 12 -0.96 -19.20 -19.13
C ALA A 12 -0.84 -19.28 -17.60
N ALA A 13 -0.08 -20.24 -17.07
CA ALA A 13 0.14 -20.39 -15.63
C ALA A 13 0.88 -19.19 -15.01
N LEU A 14 1.89 -18.64 -15.71
CA LEU A 14 2.61 -17.45 -15.24
C LEU A 14 1.74 -16.18 -15.24
N ILE A 15 0.83 -16.03 -16.21
CA ILE A 15 -0.12 -14.92 -16.23
C ILE A 15 -1.14 -15.06 -15.09
N SER A 16 -1.64 -16.26 -14.81
CA SER A 16 -2.58 -16.48 -13.70
C SER A 16 -1.96 -16.21 -12.33
N VAL A 17 -0.70 -16.60 -12.11
CA VAL A 17 0.02 -16.31 -10.86
C VAL A 17 0.28 -14.81 -10.71
N ALA A 18 0.65 -14.12 -11.79
CA ALA A 18 0.84 -12.66 -11.75
C ALA A 18 -0.47 -11.90 -11.44
N ILE A 19 -1.60 -12.36 -11.96
CA ILE A 19 -2.92 -11.77 -11.66
C ILE A 19 -3.31 -12.01 -10.20
N ALA A 20 -3.12 -13.23 -9.68
CA ALA A 20 -3.43 -13.54 -8.27
C ALA A 20 -2.55 -12.75 -7.29
N ALA A 21 -1.26 -12.57 -7.60
CA ALA A 21 -0.35 -11.76 -6.79
C ALA A 21 -0.61 -10.24 -6.86
N SER A 22 -1.51 -9.79 -7.74
CA SER A 22 -1.90 -8.37 -7.86
C SER A 22 -3.20 -8.05 -7.11
N ILE A 23 -3.83 -9.04 -6.46
CA ILE A 23 -5.02 -8.81 -5.62
C ILE A 23 -4.50 -8.30 -4.27
N PRO A 24 -4.90 -7.09 -3.83
CA PRO A 24 -4.56 -6.60 -2.49
C PRO A 24 -5.07 -7.58 -1.44
N THR A 25 -4.29 -7.82 -0.39
CA THR A 25 -4.80 -8.53 0.80
C THR A 25 -5.81 -7.65 1.53
N MET A 26 -6.67 -8.23 2.35
CA MET A 26 -7.77 -7.49 2.96
C MET A 26 -7.28 -6.60 4.11
N ALA A 27 -6.23 -6.97 4.86
CA ALA A 27 -5.56 -6.07 5.82
C ALA A 27 -4.98 -4.86 5.10
N SER A 28 -4.39 -5.10 3.92
CA SER A 28 -3.87 -4.08 3.02
C SER A 28 -5.00 -3.18 2.47
N ALA A 29 -6.22 -3.72 2.26
CA ALA A 29 -7.40 -2.94 1.89
C ALA A 29 -8.02 -2.18 3.08
N HIS A 30 -7.89 -2.68 4.31
CA HIS A 30 -8.45 -1.99 5.49
C HIS A 30 -7.88 -0.57 5.63
N CYS A 31 -6.57 -0.41 5.37
CA CYS A 31 -5.85 0.85 5.45
C CYS A 31 -6.23 1.87 4.34
N ASP A 32 -6.85 1.46 3.22
CA ASP A 32 -7.31 2.36 2.16
C ASP A 32 -8.82 2.63 2.14
N THR A 33 -9.55 2.17 3.16
CA THR A 33 -10.98 2.46 3.30
C THR A 33 -11.26 3.79 4.01
N MET A 34 -12.43 4.40 3.72
CA MET A 34 -12.92 5.59 4.43
C MET A 34 -13.13 5.36 5.94
N ASP A 35 -13.41 4.12 6.34
CA ASP A 35 -13.59 3.71 7.75
C ASP A 35 -12.28 3.15 8.34
N GLY A 36 -11.18 3.21 7.59
CA GLY A 36 -9.90 2.62 7.94
C GLY A 36 -9.07 3.48 8.88
N PRO A 37 -8.04 2.89 9.53
CA PRO A 37 -7.26 3.55 10.57
C PRO A 37 -6.47 4.76 10.04
N VAL A 38 -5.98 4.67 8.81
CA VAL A 38 -5.25 5.76 8.13
C VAL A 38 -6.16 6.98 7.93
N ILE A 39 -7.39 6.77 7.45
CA ILE A 39 -8.36 7.85 7.25
C ILE A 39 -8.89 8.40 8.58
N HIS A 40 -9.10 7.55 9.58
CA HIS A 40 -9.48 8.00 10.92
C HIS A 40 -8.43 8.94 11.54
N ASP A 41 -7.15 8.59 11.47
CA ASP A 41 -6.08 9.48 11.94
C ASP A 41 -5.95 10.74 11.06
N ALA A 42 -6.22 10.64 9.76
CA ALA A 42 -6.27 11.81 8.87
C ALA A 42 -7.37 12.79 9.25
N GLN A 43 -8.58 12.30 9.53
CA GLN A 43 -9.69 13.12 10.02
C GLN A 43 -9.31 13.83 11.32
N LYS A 44 -8.74 13.09 12.28
CA LYS A 44 -8.30 13.62 13.57
C LYS A 44 -7.20 14.67 13.42
N ALA A 45 -6.26 14.47 12.51
CA ALA A 45 -5.22 15.43 12.21
C ALA A 45 -5.77 16.74 11.64
N LEU A 46 -6.71 16.65 10.69
CA LEU A 46 -7.36 17.82 10.07
C LEU A 46 -8.25 18.58 11.07
N GLU A 47 -8.94 17.87 11.97
CA GLU A 47 -9.75 18.47 13.02
C GLU A 47 -8.91 19.19 14.08
N THR A 48 -7.78 18.60 14.46
CA THR A 48 -6.91 19.13 15.52
C THR A 48 -5.79 20.04 15.00
N ASN A 49 -5.65 20.16 13.69
CA ASN A 49 -4.49 20.78 13.03
C ASN A 49 -3.16 20.22 13.55
N ASN A 50 -3.09 18.90 13.73
CA ASN A 50 -1.88 18.19 14.15
C ASN A 50 -1.56 17.06 13.16
N ILE A 51 -0.53 17.26 12.34
CA ILE A 51 -0.15 16.30 11.32
C ILE A 51 0.49 15.02 11.89
N ASP A 52 1.00 15.06 13.12
CA ASP A 52 1.75 13.94 13.70
C ASP A 52 0.89 12.68 13.90
N TYR A 53 -0.44 12.85 13.99
CA TYR A 53 -1.40 11.73 13.90
C TYR A 53 -1.21 10.86 12.65
N ILE A 54 -0.75 11.45 11.53
CA ILE A 54 -0.66 10.80 10.22
C ILE A 54 0.76 10.32 9.92
N LEU A 55 1.79 11.05 10.37
CA LEU A 55 3.17 10.79 9.92
C LEU A 55 3.67 9.38 10.28
N LYS A 56 3.10 8.76 11.31
CA LYS A 56 3.35 7.36 11.67
C LYS A 56 2.95 6.34 10.59
N TRP A 57 2.01 6.69 9.69
CA TRP A 57 1.50 5.81 8.63
C TRP A 57 2.32 5.89 7.34
N VAL A 58 3.32 6.77 7.26
CA VAL A 58 4.14 6.95 6.06
C VAL A 58 5.62 6.86 6.37
N SER A 59 6.39 6.51 5.35
CA SER A 59 7.85 6.47 5.41
C SER A 59 8.42 7.87 5.71
N GLU A 60 9.64 7.93 6.25
CA GLU A 60 10.36 9.19 6.46
C GLU A 60 10.59 9.96 5.15
N GLU A 61 10.85 9.24 4.05
CA GLU A 61 11.08 9.84 2.73
C GLU A 61 9.84 10.52 2.15
N ASP A 62 8.65 10.02 2.49
CA ASP A 62 7.38 10.56 1.99
C ASP A 62 6.76 11.65 2.89
N GLU A 63 7.29 11.86 4.11
CA GLU A 63 6.74 12.84 5.05
C GLU A 63 6.58 14.23 4.45
N LYS A 64 7.55 14.65 3.63
CA LYS A 64 7.53 15.98 3.02
C LYS A 64 6.30 16.15 2.12
N GLU A 65 5.96 15.13 1.35
CA GLU A 65 4.82 15.18 0.44
C GLU A 65 3.50 15.26 1.22
N VAL A 66 3.37 14.48 2.30
CA VAL A 66 2.21 14.52 3.19
C VAL A 66 2.08 15.88 3.88
N LYS A 67 3.19 16.44 4.39
CA LYS A 67 3.26 17.78 5.01
C LYS A 67 2.81 18.88 4.04
N ASP A 68 3.33 18.87 2.81
CA ASP A 68 2.96 19.85 1.80
C ASP A 68 1.46 19.77 1.44
N ALA A 69 0.91 18.55 1.34
CA ALA A 69 -0.51 18.34 1.07
C ALA A 69 -1.39 18.80 2.25
N PHE A 70 -0.99 18.50 3.49
CA PHE A 70 -1.69 18.92 4.71
C PHE A 70 -1.72 20.45 4.82
N ASP A 71 -0.58 21.11 4.64
CA ASP A 71 -0.47 22.57 4.66
C ASP A 71 -1.33 23.25 3.59
N LEU A 72 -1.45 22.63 2.41
CA LEU A 72 -2.32 23.12 1.34
C LEU A 72 -3.79 23.02 1.74
N VAL A 73 -4.19 21.87 2.29
CA VAL A 73 -5.57 21.58 2.73
C VAL A 73 -5.97 22.55 3.83
N MET A 74 -5.14 22.74 4.85
CA MET A 74 -5.45 23.65 5.97
C MET A 74 -5.65 25.11 5.53
N LYS A 75 -5.06 25.55 4.41
CA LYS A 75 -5.28 26.91 3.87
C LYS A 75 -6.66 27.11 3.25
N VAL A 76 -7.27 26.05 2.73
CA VAL A 76 -8.51 26.14 1.93
C VAL A 76 -9.71 25.51 2.62
N ARG A 77 -9.49 24.54 3.53
CA ARG A 77 -10.54 23.81 4.26
C ARG A 77 -11.49 24.75 5.01
N SER A 78 -10.97 25.84 5.58
CA SER A 78 -11.74 26.75 6.43
C SER A 78 -12.63 27.75 5.68
N THR A 79 -12.68 27.72 4.35
CA THR A 79 -13.40 28.74 3.55
C THR A 79 -14.89 28.44 3.36
N GLY A 80 -15.34 27.23 3.71
CA GLY A 80 -16.74 26.82 3.70
C GLY A 80 -16.92 25.29 3.64
N PRO A 81 -18.13 24.76 3.88
CA PRO A 81 -18.39 23.31 3.93
C PRO A 81 -17.97 22.57 2.66
N GLU A 82 -18.30 23.10 1.48
CA GLU A 82 -17.94 22.47 0.21
C GLU A 82 -16.43 22.49 -0.06
N SER A 83 -15.74 23.51 0.47
CA SER A 83 -14.28 23.59 0.37
C SER A 83 -13.60 22.64 1.36
N GLN A 84 -14.18 22.45 2.54
CA GLN A 84 -13.76 21.44 3.50
C GLN A 84 -13.88 20.04 2.88
N ASP A 85 -15.05 19.68 2.35
CA ASP A 85 -15.27 18.36 1.76
C ASP A 85 -14.29 18.08 0.62
N LEU A 86 -14.07 19.06 -0.26
CA LEU A 86 -13.12 18.91 -1.37
C LEU A 86 -11.67 18.78 -0.90
N ALA A 87 -11.28 19.58 0.10
CA ALA A 87 -9.91 19.57 0.62
C ALA A 87 -9.60 18.29 1.40
N ASP A 88 -10.55 17.83 2.22
CA ASP A 88 -10.43 16.57 2.98
C ASP A 88 -10.31 15.39 2.03
N GLN A 89 -11.17 15.32 1.01
CA GLN A 89 -11.09 14.26 0.00
C GLN A 89 -9.80 14.30 -0.83
N TYR A 90 -9.30 15.49 -1.14
CA TYR A 90 -7.98 15.64 -1.77
C TYR A 90 -6.86 15.10 -0.86
N PHE A 91 -6.93 15.38 0.44
CA PHE A 91 -5.95 14.91 1.40
C PHE A 91 -5.97 13.39 1.52
N PHE A 92 -7.15 12.79 1.71
CA PHE A 92 -7.34 11.34 1.86
C PHE A 92 -6.79 10.57 0.66
N GLN A 93 -7.09 11.02 -0.56
CA GLN A 93 -6.58 10.37 -1.77
C GLN A 93 -5.05 10.42 -1.88
N ASN A 94 -4.42 11.54 -1.48
CA ASN A 94 -2.96 11.65 -1.52
C ASN A 94 -2.31 10.83 -0.43
N LEU A 95 -2.84 10.89 0.80
CA LEU A 95 -2.33 10.12 1.93
C LEU A 95 -2.41 8.62 1.64
N VAL A 96 -3.57 8.13 1.21
CA VAL A 96 -3.74 6.71 0.87
C VAL A 96 -2.79 6.32 -0.26
N ARG A 97 -2.68 7.11 -1.33
CA ARG A 97 -1.72 6.80 -2.41
C ARG A 97 -0.29 6.65 -1.89
N ILE A 98 0.15 7.54 -1.02
CA ILE A 98 1.51 7.54 -0.45
C ILE A 98 1.69 6.33 0.47
N HIS A 99 0.76 6.10 1.40
CA HIS A 99 0.78 4.97 2.31
C HIS A 99 0.86 3.62 1.57
N ARG A 100 -0.03 3.43 0.58
CA ARG A 100 -0.06 2.20 -0.24
C ARG A 100 1.24 2.00 -1.02
N ALA A 101 1.84 3.09 -1.54
CA ALA A 101 3.13 3.01 -2.21
C ALA A 101 4.25 2.57 -1.24
N GLY A 102 4.23 3.03 0.02
CA GLY A 102 5.14 2.59 1.08
C GLY A 102 5.00 1.10 1.40
N GLU A 103 3.80 0.55 1.27
CA GLU A 103 3.53 -0.90 1.41
C GLU A 103 3.87 -1.70 0.15
N GLY A 104 4.33 -1.05 -0.93
CA GLY A 104 4.56 -1.67 -2.23
C GLY A 104 3.27 -2.09 -2.96
N ALA A 105 2.12 -1.57 -2.52
CA ALA A 105 0.81 -1.88 -3.06
C ALA A 105 0.33 -0.82 -4.06
N PRO A 106 -0.47 -1.21 -5.08
CA PRO A 106 -1.02 -0.26 -6.03
C PRO A 106 -2.13 0.59 -5.39
N TYR A 107 -2.13 1.89 -5.69
CA TYR A 107 -3.25 2.77 -5.35
C TYR A 107 -4.46 2.49 -6.25
N THR A 108 -5.59 2.08 -5.65
CA THR A 108 -6.84 1.77 -6.37
C THR A 108 -7.97 2.76 -6.07
N GLY A 109 -7.67 3.85 -5.35
CA GLY A 109 -8.66 4.78 -4.82
C GLY A 109 -8.82 4.62 -3.31
N VAL A 110 -9.46 5.60 -2.67
CA VAL A 110 -9.98 5.45 -1.31
C VAL A 110 -11.27 4.63 -1.40
N GLN A 111 -11.33 3.49 -0.73
CA GLN A 111 -12.51 2.62 -0.78
C GLN A 111 -13.66 3.26 0.01
N PRO A 112 -14.91 3.14 -0.47
CA PRO A 112 -16.06 3.76 0.18
C PRO A 112 -16.31 3.19 1.59
N GLU A 113 -17.03 3.95 2.41
CA GLU A 113 -17.54 3.47 3.70
C GLU A 113 -18.33 2.16 3.54
N GLY A 114 -18.19 1.26 4.52
CA GLY A 114 -18.82 -0.06 4.48
C GLY A 114 -18.21 -1.04 3.46
N THR A 115 -17.03 -0.73 2.90
CA THR A 115 -16.25 -1.71 2.14
C THR A 115 -15.98 -2.91 3.03
N PRO A 116 -16.28 -4.16 2.59
CA PRO A 116 -16.03 -5.34 3.40
C PRO A 116 -14.55 -5.45 3.78
N VAL A 117 -14.30 -5.66 5.06
CA VAL A 117 -12.98 -5.95 5.64
C VAL A 117 -13.00 -7.40 6.13
N ASP A 118 -11.86 -8.07 6.09
CA ASP A 118 -11.75 -9.44 6.60
C ASP A 118 -12.14 -9.52 8.08
N GLU A 119 -12.86 -10.59 8.46
CA GLU A 119 -13.38 -10.74 9.82
C GLU A 119 -12.25 -10.81 10.87
N ALA A 120 -11.10 -11.39 10.52
CA ALA A 120 -9.94 -11.47 11.42
C ALA A 120 -9.27 -10.09 11.61
N VAL A 121 -9.25 -9.25 10.57
CA VAL A 121 -8.77 -7.86 10.67
C VAL A 121 -9.71 -7.02 11.54
N MET A 122 -11.03 -7.14 11.32
CA MET A 122 -12.02 -6.49 12.19
C MET A 122 -11.92 -6.97 13.65
N ALA A 123 -11.59 -8.24 13.88
CA ALA A 123 -11.35 -8.79 15.21
C ALA A 123 -10.06 -8.25 15.83
N ALA A 124 -9.02 -8.02 15.03
CA ALA A 124 -7.79 -7.38 15.47
C ALA A 124 -8.06 -5.96 16.00
N ASP A 125 -8.76 -5.12 15.25
CA ASP A 125 -9.09 -3.75 15.68
C ASP A 125 -9.89 -3.73 16.98
N LYS A 126 -10.93 -4.57 17.07
CA LYS A 126 -11.74 -4.72 18.28
C LYS A 126 -10.92 -5.19 19.46
N SER A 127 -9.97 -6.09 19.23
CA SER A 127 -9.10 -6.62 20.28
C SER A 127 -8.17 -5.53 20.82
N ILE A 128 -7.61 -4.70 19.92
CA ILE A 128 -6.80 -3.55 20.30
C ILE A 128 -7.63 -2.55 21.09
N GLU A 129 -8.84 -2.23 20.65
CA GLU A 129 -9.74 -1.32 21.36
C GLU A 129 -10.09 -1.84 22.76
N ALA A 130 -10.47 -3.11 22.87
CA ALA A 130 -10.91 -3.74 24.12
C ALA A 130 -9.77 -4.13 25.06
N GLY A 131 -8.54 -4.27 24.56
CA GLY A 131 -7.39 -4.72 25.34
C GLY A 131 -7.41 -6.22 25.67
N ASN A 132 -8.13 -7.03 24.90
CA ASN A 132 -8.19 -8.49 25.02
C ASN A 132 -8.41 -9.15 23.66
N LEU A 133 -8.28 -10.48 23.55
CA LEU A 133 -8.46 -11.24 22.32
C LEU A 133 -9.84 -11.90 22.18
N ASP A 134 -10.85 -11.46 22.93
CA ASP A 134 -12.17 -12.11 22.94
C ASP A 134 -12.83 -12.08 21.55
N ALA A 135 -12.51 -11.08 20.74
CA ALA A 135 -13.03 -10.96 19.37
C ALA A 135 -12.55 -12.08 18.43
N PHE A 136 -11.52 -12.85 18.80
CA PHE A 136 -11.00 -13.97 18.02
C PHE A 136 -11.61 -15.33 18.35
N GLU A 137 -12.54 -15.41 19.31
CA GLU A 137 -13.17 -16.68 19.70
C GLU A 137 -13.82 -17.38 18.48
N GLY A 138 -13.22 -18.50 18.08
CA GLY A 138 -13.69 -19.29 16.93
C GLY A 138 -13.33 -18.73 15.54
N LEU A 139 -12.56 -17.64 15.45
CA LEU A 139 -12.10 -17.07 14.17
C LEU A 139 -10.73 -17.57 13.72
N ILE A 140 -9.89 -18.02 14.66
CA ILE A 140 -8.52 -18.47 14.38
C ILE A 140 -8.31 -19.90 14.90
N GLU A 141 -7.45 -20.64 14.20
CA GLU A 141 -7.03 -21.99 14.60
C GLU A 141 -6.29 -21.95 15.95
N GLU A 142 -6.54 -22.94 16.82
CA GLU A 142 -5.96 -23.00 18.17
C GLU A 142 -4.42 -22.98 18.13
N GLU A 143 -3.83 -23.58 17.10
CA GLU A 143 -2.38 -23.64 16.89
C GLU A 143 -1.74 -22.26 16.62
N ARG A 144 -2.53 -21.28 16.14
CA ARG A 144 -2.06 -19.92 15.83
C ARG A 144 -2.24 -18.93 16.99
N MET A 145 -3.01 -19.31 18.01
CA MET A 145 -3.27 -18.45 19.18
C MET A 145 -2.00 -17.92 19.86
N PRO A 146 -0.94 -18.74 20.10
CA PRO A 146 0.27 -18.23 20.74
C PRO A 146 0.97 -17.12 19.94
N GLY A 147 1.01 -17.24 18.61
CA GLY A 147 1.62 -16.23 17.74
C GLY A 147 0.78 -14.95 17.65
N LEU A 148 -0.55 -15.09 17.78
CA LEU A 148 -1.47 -13.97 17.87
C LEU A 148 -1.31 -13.23 19.21
N GLU A 149 -1.23 -13.96 20.32
CA GLU A 149 -1.01 -13.41 21.67
C GLU A 149 0.30 -12.63 21.78
N GLU A 150 1.39 -13.16 21.21
CA GLU A 150 2.70 -12.48 21.19
C GLU A 150 2.62 -11.12 20.48
N ARG A 151 2.02 -11.07 19.29
CA ARG A 151 1.87 -9.84 18.50
C ARG A 151 0.91 -8.88 19.16
N PHE A 152 -0.17 -9.38 19.73
CA PHE A 152 -1.12 -8.56 20.49
C PHE A 152 -0.46 -7.88 21.68
N ALA A 153 0.39 -8.62 22.43
CA ALA A 153 1.15 -8.04 23.52
C ALA A 153 2.08 -6.92 23.04
N ARG A 154 2.73 -7.09 21.88
CA ARG A 154 3.55 -6.04 21.27
C ARG A 154 2.74 -4.79 20.91
N VAL A 155 1.54 -4.97 20.34
CA VAL A 155 0.65 -3.84 20.05
C VAL A 155 0.26 -3.09 21.32
N LEU A 156 -0.10 -3.80 22.39
CA LEU A 156 -0.46 -3.16 23.66
C LEU A 156 0.72 -2.43 24.33
N GLU A 157 1.94 -2.95 24.17
CA GLU A 157 3.14 -2.29 24.69
C GLU A 157 3.41 -0.94 24.00
N THR A 158 3.15 -0.85 22.69
CA THR A 158 3.45 0.35 21.89
C THR A 158 2.27 1.30 21.74
N LYS A 159 1.04 0.87 22.08
CA LYS A 159 -0.21 1.63 21.85
C LYS A 159 -0.25 3.01 22.50
N ASP A 160 0.28 3.14 23.71
CA ASP A 160 0.18 4.37 24.51
C ASP A 160 1.39 5.31 24.29
N PHE A 161 1.65 5.64 23.02
CA PHE A 161 2.72 6.58 22.63
C PHE A 161 2.26 8.05 22.67
N ASP A 162 3.21 8.99 22.79
CA ASP A 162 2.92 10.41 22.57
C ASP A 162 2.69 10.65 21.09
N VAL A 163 1.53 11.19 20.72
CA VAL A 163 1.19 11.47 19.32
C VAL A 163 2.23 12.32 18.57
N ASN A 164 2.97 13.18 19.28
CA ASN A 164 4.01 14.02 18.65
C ASN A 164 5.38 13.33 18.59
N ASP A 165 5.48 12.11 19.10
CA ASP A 165 6.61 11.21 18.90
C ASP A 165 6.30 10.28 17.72
N VAL A 166 6.62 10.75 16.52
CA VAL A 166 6.36 10.04 15.26
C VAL A 166 7.10 8.70 15.22
N GLU A 167 8.29 8.61 15.81
CA GLU A 167 9.07 7.36 15.84
C GLU A 167 8.39 6.30 16.70
N ALA A 168 7.93 6.68 17.90
CA ALA A 168 7.11 5.79 18.74
C ALA A 168 5.78 5.42 18.05
N GLY A 169 5.18 6.35 17.31
CA GLY A 169 4.00 6.09 16.50
C GLY A 169 4.25 5.06 15.39
N ARG A 170 5.41 5.10 14.74
CA ARG A 170 5.81 4.11 13.72
C ARG A 170 6.01 2.73 14.32
N ASP A 171 6.60 2.66 15.52
CA ASP A 171 6.75 1.39 16.25
C ASP A 171 5.38 0.76 16.58
N TYR A 172 4.40 1.59 16.94
CA TYR A 172 3.02 1.12 17.07
C TYR A 172 2.42 0.64 15.75
N VAL A 173 2.59 1.40 14.66
CA VAL A 173 2.06 1.01 13.34
C VAL A 173 2.69 -0.30 12.86
N GLU A 174 4.00 -0.51 13.05
CA GLU A 174 4.66 -1.77 12.74
C GLU A 174 4.05 -2.94 13.54
N ALA A 175 3.89 -2.78 14.86
CA ALA A 175 3.25 -3.79 15.70
C ALA A 175 1.82 -4.09 15.24
N TYR A 176 1.04 -3.05 14.94
CA TYR A 176 -0.33 -3.14 14.43
C TYR A 176 -0.39 -3.94 13.13
N VAL A 177 0.43 -3.57 12.14
CA VAL A 177 0.49 -4.22 10.82
C VAL A 177 0.87 -5.70 10.96
N GLN A 178 1.88 -6.02 11.77
CA GLN A 178 2.28 -7.41 12.02
C GLN A 178 1.16 -8.23 12.67
N PHE A 179 0.43 -7.65 13.61
CA PHE A 179 -0.70 -8.29 14.26
C PHE A 179 -1.87 -8.53 13.29
N THR A 180 -2.25 -7.54 12.48
CA THR A 180 -3.36 -7.67 11.52
C THR A 180 -3.04 -8.64 10.39
N HIS A 181 -1.82 -8.63 9.83
CA HIS A 181 -1.42 -9.62 8.81
C HIS A 181 -1.37 -11.03 9.38
N TYR A 182 -0.84 -11.19 10.60
CA TYR A 182 -0.85 -12.48 11.25
C TYR A 182 -2.27 -12.96 11.53
N ALA A 183 -3.20 -12.08 11.90
CA ALA A 183 -4.61 -12.43 12.07
C ALA A 183 -5.24 -12.94 10.76
N GLU A 184 -5.03 -12.23 9.64
CA GLU A 184 -5.55 -12.59 8.31
C GLU A 184 -4.96 -13.92 7.77
N GLY A 185 -3.83 -14.39 8.31
CA GLY A 185 -3.18 -15.63 7.87
C GLY A 185 -2.06 -15.42 6.86
N GLU A 186 -1.56 -14.20 6.72
CA GLU A 186 -0.30 -13.93 6.06
C GLU A 186 0.85 -14.37 6.97
N GLU A 187 1.36 -15.60 6.78
CA GLU A 187 2.59 -16.04 7.45
C GLU A 187 3.80 -15.33 6.84
N HIS A 188 4.33 -14.32 7.53
CA HIS A 188 5.74 -13.98 7.40
C HIS A 188 6.55 -15.11 8.06
N GLY A 189 7.02 -16.04 7.24
CA GLY A 189 7.86 -17.15 7.69
C GLY A 189 9.17 -16.64 8.27
N GLU A 190 9.26 -16.51 9.60
CA GLU A 190 10.52 -16.48 10.32
C GLU A 190 10.68 -17.79 11.09
N GLY A 191 11.70 -18.58 10.74
CA GLY A 191 12.07 -19.73 11.56
C GLY A 191 12.72 -20.95 10.90
N HIS A 192 13.53 -20.82 9.86
CA HIS A 192 14.57 -21.83 9.59
C HIS A 192 15.90 -21.18 9.24
N GLY A 193 16.74 -21.01 10.25
CA GLY A 193 18.14 -20.68 10.07
C GLY A 193 18.84 -21.75 9.24
N THR A 194 19.43 -21.33 8.13
CA THR A 194 20.52 -22.05 7.50
C THR A 194 21.73 -21.12 7.45
N GLU A 195 22.70 -21.44 8.30
CA GLU A 195 24.07 -20.94 8.18
C GLU A 195 24.57 -21.15 6.76
N SER A 196 25.05 -20.08 6.12
CA SER A 196 26.09 -20.22 5.10
C SER A 196 27.04 -19.03 5.14
N GLY A 197 28.10 -19.20 5.92
CA GLY A 197 29.48 -19.01 5.47
C GLY A 197 29.83 -17.70 4.77
N ALA A 198 30.54 -16.86 5.53
CA ALA A 198 31.34 -15.74 5.08
C ALA A 198 32.25 -16.04 3.88
N ALA A 199 32.40 -15.05 3.00
CA ALA A 199 33.65 -14.78 2.27
C ALA A 199 33.75 -13.29 1.95
N HIS A 200 34.52 -12.58 2.77
CA HIS A 200 35.10 -11.27 2.48
C HIS A 200 36.05 -11.36 1.28
N VAL A 201 36.01 -10.37 0.38
CA VAL A 201 37.20 -9.89 -0.34
C VAL A 201 37.10 -8.36 -0.47
N GLU A 202 38.02 -7.67 0.19
CA GLU A 202 38.30 -6.23 0.05
C GLU A 202 39.02 -5.93 -1.28
N GLY A 203 38.83 -4.71 -1.78
CA GLY A 203 39.59 -4.15 -2.90
C GLY A 203 39.55 -2.61 -2.88
N GLU A 204 40.68 -2.02 -2.51
CA GLU A 204 41.00 -0.61 -2.27
C GLU A 204 40.88 0.36 -3.48
N THR A 205 40.41 1.58 -3.16
CA THR A 205 40.85 2.95 -3.54
C THR A 205 41.35 3.32 -4.95
N ALA A 206 40.74 4.37 -5.51
CA ALA A 206 41.35 5.64 -6.01
C ALA A 206 40.18 6.51 -6.53
N GLY A 207 39.89 7.72 -6.05
CA GLY A 207 40.77 8.89 -6.00
C GLY A 207 40.59 9.71 -7.28
N HIS A 208 39.68 10.69 -7.28
CA HIS A 208 39.79 11.91 -8.09
C HIS A 208 38.81 13.00 -7.60
N ASP A 209 39.39 14.02 -6.99
CA ASP A 209 38.78 15.32 -6.72
C ASP A 209 38.77 16.15 -8.02
N VAL A 210 37.71 16.92 -8.30
CA VAL A 210 37.82 18.38 -8.53
C VAL A 210 36.45 19.08 -8.54
N ALA A 211 36.35 20.06 -7.64
CA ALA A 211 35.88 21.43 -7.79
C ALA A 211 34.51 21.75 -8.42
N ALA A 212 33.75 22.52 -7.63
CA ALA A 212 32.61 23.32 -8.00
C ALA A 212 32.95 24.46 -8.96
N GLU A 213 32.01 24.82 -9.82
CA GLU A 213 31.78 26.19 -10.27
C GLU A 213 30.30 26.36 -10.65
N ALA A 214 29.71 27.44 -10.16
CA ALA A 214 28.37 27.89 -10.48
C ALA A 214 28.45 28.90 -11.62
N ASP A 215 27.54 28.84 -12.61
CA ASP A 215 27.05 30.05 -13.29
C ASP A 215 25.69 29.82 -13.95
N HIS A 216 24.95 30.92 -14.03
CA HIS A 216 23.58 31.17 -14.43
C HIS A 216 23.19 30.73 -15.85
N GLY A 217 21.89 30.47 -16.02
CA GLY A 217 21.25 30.42 -17.33
C GLY A 217 19.77 30.09 -17.22
N ASP A 218 18.95 31.14 -17.14
CA ASP A 218 17.53 31.14 -17.50
C ASP A 218 17.32 30.41 -18.86
N GLU A 219 16.15 29.80 -19.08
CA GLU A 219 15.43 29.67 -20.37
C GLU A 219 14.49 28.43 -20.42
N ASN A 220 13.22 28.72 -20.67
CA ASN A 220 12.22 27.92 -21.40
C ASN A 220 11.50 26.74 -20.74
N TYR A 221 10.46 27.11 -19.97
CA TYR A 221 9.15 26.44 -20.00
C TYR A 221 8.62 26.37 -21.45
N LYS A 222 8.78 25.22 -22.10
CA LYS A 222 7.95 24.72 -23.22
C LYS A 222 8.50 23.37 -23.69
N SER A 223 7.92 22.27 -23.20
CA SER A 223 7.67 21.05 -23.99
C SER A 223 7.16 19.91 -23.10
N ILE A 224 5.89 19.98 -22.66
CA ILE A 224 5.14 18.78 -22.25
C ILE A 224 3.84 18.64 -23.07
N ALA A 225 3.73 19.39 -24.17
CA ALA A 225 2.57 19.41 -25.07
C ALA A 225 2.74 18.47 -26.28
N SER A 226 3.40 17.32 -26.12
CA SER A 226 3.56 16.37 -27.24
C SER A 226 3.82 14.91 -26.82
N LEU A 227 3.03 14.38 -25.88
CA LEU A 227 2.85 12.93 -25.80
C LEU A 227 1.61 12.53 -26.63
N PRO A 228 1.69 11.52 -27.50
CA PRO A 228 0.58 11.15 -28.37
C PRO A 228 -0.55 10.53 -27.53
N ILE A 229 -1.66 11.28 -27.41
CA ILE A 229 -2.93 10.79 -26.89
C ILE A 229 -3.43 9.71 -27.86
N ILE A 230 -3.40 8.44 -27.44
CA ILE A 230 -3.96 7.33 -28.21
C ILE A 230 -5.48 7.54 -28.26
N PRO A 231 -6.11 7.69 -29.44
CA PRO A 231 -7.54 7.88 -29.52
C PRO A 231 -8.27 6.61 -29.09
N TRP A 232 -9.35 6.78 -28.31
CA TRP A 232 -10.24 5.71 -27.82
C TRP A 232 -10.87 4.84 -28.92
N SER A 233 -10.67 5.16 -30.21
CA SER A 233 -11.08 4.34 -31.35
C SER A 233 -10.29 3.02 -31.50
N LEU A 234 -9.11 2.88 -30.88
CA LEU A 234 -8.33 1.63 -30.90
C LEU A 234 -8.77 0.59 -29.87
N ALA A 235 -9.50 0.99 -28.82
CA ALA A 235 -10.09 0.03 -27.86
C ALA A 235 -11.19 -0.83 -28.50
N GLY A 236 -11.93 -0.28 -29.48
CA GLY A 236 -12.97 -1.01 -30.21
C GLY A 236 -12.45 -2.11 -31.14
N VAL A 237 -11.19 -2.02 -31.60
CA VAL A 237 -10.59 -3.01 -32.51
C VAL A 237 -10.26 -4.32 -31.78
N PHE A 238 -9.92 -4.26 -30.49
CA PHE A 238 -9.67 -5.45 -29.67
C PHE A 238 -10.94 -6.23 -29.30
N PHE A 239 -12.12 -5.60 -29.32
CA PHE A 239 -13.38 -6.29 -29.07
C PHE A 239 -13.85 -7.10 -30.28
N ILE A 240 -13.60 -6.62 -31.50
CA ILE A 240 -14.08 -7.26 -32.74
C ILE A 240 -13.29 -8.54 -33.08
N THR A 241 -12.00 -8.63 -32.74
CA THR A 241 -11.19 -9.83 -32.99
C THR A 241 -11.60 -11.01 -32.10
N THR A 242 -12.05 -10.73 -30.87
CA THR A 242 -12.46 -11.77 -29.91
C THR A 242 -13.79 -12.44 -30.31
N VAL A 243 -14.74 -11.69 -30.87
CA VAL A 243 -16.03 -12.24 -31.32
C VAL A 243 -15.87 -13.11 -32.58
N ILE A 244 -14.99 -12.73 -33.50
CA ILE A 244 -14.76 -13.49 -34.75
C ILE A 244 -14.02 -14.81 -34.48
N PHE A 245 -13.06 -14.84 -33.55
CA PHE A 245 -12.36 -16.09 -33.18
C PHE A 245 -13.18 -17.00 -32.25
N GLY A 246 -14.01 -16.44 -31.35
CA GLY A 246 -14.91 -17.23 -30.49
C GLY A 246 -16.02 -17.94 -31.27
N GLY A 247 -16.60 -17.29 -32.29
CA GLY A 247 -17.66 -17.87 -33.12
C GLY A 247 -17.17 -18.97 -34.07
N ALA A 248 -15.93 -18.91 -34.54
CA ALA A 248 -15.35 -19.92 -35.42
C ALA A 248 -15.00 -21.24 -34.69
N HIS A 249 -14.67 -21.17 -33.40
CA HIS A 249 -14.34 -22.35 -32.60
C HIS A 249 -15.59 -23.18 -32.24
N PHE A 250 -16.71 -22.52 -31.91
CA PHE A 250 -17.95 -23.21 -31.54
C PHE A 250 -18.61 -23.98 -32.71
N ARG A 251 -18.42 -23.53 -33.96
CA ARG A 251 -19.03 -24.19 -35.13
C ARG A 251 -18.30 -25.46 -35.59
N LYS A 252 -17.11 -25.74 -35.07
CA LYS A 252 -16.31 -26.94 -35.43
C LYS A 252 -16.51 -28.12 -34.47
N VAL A 253 -17.12 -27.90 -33.31
CA VAL A 253 -17.34 -28.93 -32.28
C VAL A 253 -18.70 -29.64 -32.44
N HIS A 254 -19.62 -29.10 -33.25
CA HIS A 254 -20.96 -29.67 -33.48
C HIS A 254 -21.25 -30.06 -34.94
N LYS A 255 -20.25 -30.62 -35.64
CA LYS A 255 -20.47 -31.37 -36.89
C LYS A 255 -19.76 -32.71 -36.84
#